data_AF-A0A7C5YSA6-F1
#
_entry.id   AF-A0A7C5YSA6-F1
#
_cell.length_a   1.000
_cell.length_b   1.000
_cell.length_c   1.000
_cell.angle_alpha   90.00
_cell.angle_beta   90.00
_cell.angle_gamma   90.00
#
_symmetry.space_group_name_H-M   'P 1'
#
loop_
_entity.id
_entity.type
_entity.pdbx_description
1 polymer ?
#
loop_
_entity_poly.entity_id
_entity_poly.type
_entity_poly.pdbx_seq_one_letter_code
_entity_poly.pdbx_strand_id
1 'polypeptide(L)'
;MNNSPSKLWSMIIINIAILISTLTIHELGHALAGKMLGCASAKAIIFDSNSLNPYTELNCQKEEKTTYAAGLLLTSIFGFSFLASETKSQKTLSLVIIGFGIFLASLDVVELTSLNFMQYIFMFSGLAVLISGQILYGIHTIKE
;
A
#
# COMPACT_ATOMS: atom_id res chain seq x y z
N MET A 1 -26.19 4.29 -22.13
CA MET A 1 -25.10 3.78 -21.26
C MET A 1 -25.74 3.09 -20.07
N ASN A 2 -25.89 1.76 -20.10
CA ASN A 2 -26.40 1.00 -18.96
C ASN A 2 -25.26 0.81 -17.95
N ASN A 3 -25.10 1.75 -17.03
CA ASN A 3 -24.34 1.50 -15.80
C ASN A 3 -25.16 0.53 -14.95
N SER A 4 -24.99 -0.77 -15.21
CA SER A 4 -25.54 -1.79 -14.33
C SER A 4 -25.01 -1.55 -12.92
N PRO A 5 -25.87 -1.46 -11.89
CA PRO A 5 -25.43 -1.27 -10.49
C PRO A 5 -24.41 -2.33 -10.05
N SER A 6 -24.34 -3.49 -10.73
CA SER A 6 -23.32 -4.51 -10.49
C SER A 6 -21.87 -4.03 -10.71
N LYS A 7 -21.59 -3.19 -11.72
CA LYS A 7 -20.21 -2.74 -12.01
C LYS A 7 -19.67 -1.84 -10.91
N LEU A 8 -20.50 -0.95 -10.36
CA LEU A 8 -20.12 -0.07 -9.25
C LEU A 8 -19.77 -0.88 -7.99
N TRP A 9 -20.61 -1.86 -7.65
CA TRP A 9 -20.35 -2.75 -6.51
C TRP A 9 -19.05 -3.54 -6.68
N SER A 10 -18.78 -4.07 -7.88
CA SER A 10 -17.51 -4.74 -8.16
C SER A 10 -16.30 -3.82 -7.95
N MET A 11 -16.38 -2.57 -8.41
CA MET A 11 -15.29 -1.60 -8.19
C MET A 11 -15.06 -1.30 -6.71
N ILE A 12 -16.14 -1.14 -5.93
CA ILE A 12 -16.05 -0.91 -4.48
C ILE A 12 -15.37 -2.11 -3.80
N ILE A 13 -15.82 -3.32 -4.10
CA ILE A 13 -15.27 -4.56 -3.51
C ILE A 13 -13.79 -4.72 -3.86
N ILE A 14 -13.43 -4.50 -5.13
CA ILE A 14 -12.03 -4.59 -5.59
C ILE A 14 -11.16 -3.56 -4.87
N ASN A 15 -11.65 -2.33 -4.69
CA ASN A 15 -10.90 -1.29 -3.99
C ASN A 15 -10.69 -1.60 -2.50
N ILE A 16 -11.71 -2.13 -1.82
CA ILE A 16 -11.57 -2.59 -0.43
C ILE A 16 -10.55 -3.74 -0.36
N ALA A 17 -10.64 -4.71 -1.26
CA ALA A 17 -9.70 -5.83 -1.30
C ALA A 17 -8.26 -5.36 -1.56
N ILE A 18 -8.06 -4.42 -2.49
CA ILE A 18 -6.75 -3.85 -2.78
C ILE A 18 -6.21 -3.06 -1.59
N LEU A 19 -7.04 -2.25 -0.92
CA LEU A 19 -6.64 -1.50 0.26
C LEU A 19 -6.15 -2.45 1.36
N ILE A 20 -6.95 -3.44 1.72
CA ILE A 20 -6.59 -4.42 2.77
C ILE A 20 -5.34 -5.21 2.38
N SER A 21 -5.24 -5.64 1.12
CA SER A 21 -4.07 -6.39 0.63
C SER A 21 -2.81 -5.53 0.67
N THR A 22 -2.88 -4.30 0.18
CA THR A 22 -1.74 -3.37 0.15
C THR A 22 -1.28 -3.03 1.56
N LEU A 23 -2.22 -2.75 2.47
CA LEU A 23 -1.93 -2.53 3.88
C LEU A 23 -1.26 -3.76 4.53
N THR A 24 -1.80 -4.95 4.27
CA THR A 24 -1.23 -6.19 4.82
C THR A 24 0.20 -6.41 4.31
N ILE A 25 0.43 -6.16 3.02
CA ILE A 25 1.75 -6.29 2.39
C ILE A 25 2.71 -5.23 2.91
N HIS A 26 2.24 -4.02 3.19
CA HIS A 26 3.03 -2.92 3.78
C HIS A 26 3.60 -3.35 5.14
N GLU A 27 2.74 -3.74 6.08
CA GLU A 27 3.18 -4.18 7.41
C GLU A 27 4.02 -5.46 7.34
N LEU A 28 3.66 -6.40 6.43
CA LEU A 28 4.49 -7.59 6.20
C LEU A 28 5.89 -7.23 5.70
N GLY A 29 6.05 -6.15 4.94
CA GLY A 29 7.35 -5.63 4.50
C GLY A 29 8.24 -5.25 5.67
N HIS A 30 7.71 -4.49 6.64
CA HIS A 30 8.44 -4.14 7.87
C HIS A 30 8.79 -5.40 8.68
N ALA A 31 7.82 -6.31 8.86
CA ALA A 31 8.03 -7.54 9.61
C ALA A 31 9.10 -8.43 8.97
N LEU A 32 9.07 -8.59 7.64
CA LEU A 32 10.05 -9.37 6.89
C LEU A 32 11.44 -8.76 6.99
N ALA A 33 11.55 -7.44 6.81
CA ALA A 33 12.83 -6.74 6.93
C ALA A 33 13.40 -6.86 8.35
N GLY A 34 12.58 -6.68 9.39
CA GLY A 34 13.00 -6.88 10.77
C GLY A 34 13.50 -8.31 11.02
N LYS A 35 12.81 -9.32 10.47
CA LYS A 35 13.25 -10.71 10.59
C LYS A 35 14.59 -10.97 9.87
N MET A 36 14.78 -10.41 8.68
CA MET A 36 16.02 -10.52 7.91
C MET A 36 17.20 -9.81 8.59
N LEU A 37 16.94 -8.73 9.34
CA LEU A 37 17.94 -7.98 10.10
C LEU A 37 18.22 -8.57 11.49
N GLY A 38 17.66 -9.74 11.80
CA GLY A 38 17.98 -10.49 13.02
C GLY A 38 17.13 -10.15 14.24
N CYS A 39 16.00 -9.46 14.06
CA CYS A 39 15.07 -9.23 15.17
C CYS A 39 14.51 -10.57 15.69
N ALA A 40 14.41 -10.69 17.02
CA ALA A 40 13.99 -11.91 17.70
C ALA A 40 12.54 -12.27 17.35
N SER A 41 11.65 -11.28 17.33
CA SER A 41 10.27 -11.40 16.88
C SER A 41 9.89 -10.27 15.94
N ALA A 42 9.07 -10.59 14.94
CA ALA A 42 8.49 -9.64 14.01
C ALA A 42 7.03 -10.05 13.73
N LYS A 43 6.07 -9.14 13.96
CA LYS A 43 4.65 -9.40 13.73
C LYS A 43 4.01 -8.21 13.02
N ALA A 44 3.36 -8.46 11.89
CA ALA A 44 2.49 -7.49 11.24
C ALA A 44 1.09 -7.58 11.87
N ILE A 45 0.60 -6.49 12.46
CA ILE A 45 -0.69 -6.42 13.13
C ILE A 45 -1.62 -5.52 12.32
N ILE A 46 -2.58 -6.15 11.66
CA ILE A 46 -3.54 -5.44 10.79
C ILE A 46 -4.70 -4.86 11.58
N PHE A 47 -5.05 -5.51 12.70
CA PHE A 47 -6.12 -5.08 13.58
C PHE A 47 -5.75 -5.36 15.03
N ASP A 48 -5.83 -4.33 15.86
CA ASP A 48 -5.74 -4.39 17.32
C ASP A 48 -6.82 -3.46 17.87
N SER A 49 -7.62 -3.93 18.82
CA SER A 49 -8.65 -3.11 19.47
C SER A 49 -8.07 -1.96 20.29
N ASN A 50 -6.78 -2.00 20.62
CA ASN A 50 -6.10 -0.99 21.43
C ASN A 50 -5.32 0.04 20.60
N SER A 51 -5.14 -0.19 19.30
CA SER A 51 -4.47 0.73 18.38
C SER A 51 -5.43 1.17 17.28
N LEU A 52 -5.41 2.47 16.95
CA LEU A 52 -6.22 3.01 15.86
C LEU A 52 -5.66 2.65 14.48
N ASN A 53 -4.35 2.39 14.40
CA ASN A 53 -3.64 2.15 13.15
C ASN A 53 -3.03 0.74 13.14
N PRO A 54 -2.99 0.08 11.97
CA PRO A 54 -2.11 -1.06 11.72
C PRO A 54 -0.67 -0.71 12.05
N TYR A 55 0.09 -1.70 12.51
CA TYR A 55 1.48 -1.50 12.89
C TYR A 55 2.26 -2.81 12.88
N THR A 56 3.58 -2.69 12.91
CA THR A 56 4.48 -3.83 13.01
C THR A 56 5.21 -3.83 14.35
N GLU A 57 5.10 -4.93 15.09
CA GLU A 57 5.87 -5.16 16.31
C GLU A 57 7.21 -5.83 15.98
N LEU A 58 8.31 -5.14 16.28
CA LEU A 58 9.65 -5.65 16.12
C LEU A 58 10.36 -5.70 17.49
N ASN A 59 10.94 -6.85 17.82
CA ASN A 59 11.82 -7.00 18.99
C ASN A 59 13.27 -7.13 18.51
N CYS A 60 13.95 -5.99 18.41
CA CYS A 60 15.32 -5.89 17.91
C CYS A 60 16.23 -5.30 18.99
N GLN A 61 17.50 -5.72 19.04
CA GLN A 61 18.50 -5.05 19.90
C GLN A 61 18.80 -3.63 19.42
N LYS A 62 18.68 -3.39 18.12
CA LYS A 62 18.85 -2.09 17.49
C LYS A 62 17.83 -1.95 16.36
N GLU A 63 17.14 -0.82 16.35
CA GLU A 63 16.22 -0.47 15.28
C GLU A 63 17.04 0.07 14.09
N GLU A 64 16.86 -0.56 12.94
CA GLU A 64 17.58 -0.21 11.72
C GLU A 64 16.65 0.56 10.80
N LYS A 65 17.02 1.80 10.44
CA LYS A 65 16.17 2.70 9.62
C LYS A 65 15.66 2.07 8.32
N THR A 66 16.37 1.07 7.79
CA THR A 66 15.97 0.33 6.59
C THR A 66 14.64 -0.42 6.75
N THR A 67 14.22 -0.76 7.97
CA THR A 67 12.91 -1.41 8.21
C THR A 67 11.77 -0.50 7.75
N TYR A 68 11.84 0.81 7.99
CA TYR A 68 10.81 1.78 7.58
C TYR A 68 10.65 1.90 6.06
N ALA A 69 11.69 1.61 5.27
CA ALA A 69 11.56 1.61 3.81
C ALA A 69 10.90 0.33 3.25
N ALA A 70 10.87 -0.75 4.04
CA ALA A 70 10.51 -2.07 3.54
C ALA A 70 9.03 -2.20 3.16
N GLY A 71 8.12 -1.54 3.89
CA GLY A 71 6.68 -1.53 3.57
C GLY A 71 6.41 -0.94 2.19
N LEU A 72 7.01 0.22 1.89
CA LEU A 72 6.92 0.86 0.57
C LEU A 72 7.53 0.00 -0.53
N LEU A 73 8.69 -0.59 -0.29
CA LEU A 73 9.37 -1.44 -1.27
C LEU A 73 8.52 -2.66 -1.63
N LEU A 74 7.98 -3.35 -0.63
CA LEU A 74 7.20 -4.57 -0.87
C LEU A 74 5.85 -4.26 -1.54
N THR A 75 5.17 -3.18 -1.14
CA THR A 75 3.94 -2.73 -1.82
C THR A 75 4.21 -2.25 -3.25
N SER A 76 5.36 -1.62 -3.52
CA SER A 76 5.77 -1.25 -4.87
C SER A 76 6.02 -2.48 -5.75
N ILE A 77 6.72 -3.50 -5.25
CA ILE A 77 6.92 -4.77 -5.96
C ILE A 77 5.57 -5.43 -6.25
N PHE A 78 4.69 -5.49 -5.26
CA PHE A 78 3.35 -6.02 -5.43
C PHE A 78 2.55 -5.25 -6.49
N GLY A 79 2.56 -3.91 -6.45
CA GLY A 79 1.90 -3.07 -7.44
C GLY A 79 2.46 -3.25 -8.85
N PHE A 80 3.79 -3.29 -9.01
CA PHE A 80 4.42 -3.50 -10.31
C PHE A 80 4.13 -4.88 -10.91
N SER A 81 3.86 -5.90 -10.08
CA SER A 81 3.48 -7.23 -10.59
C SER A 81 2.20 -7.19 -11.46
N PHE A 82 1.28 -6.26 -11.19
CA PHE A 82 0.05 -6.10 -11.97
C PHE A 82 0.27 -5.52 -13.37
N LEU A 83 1.45 -4.97 -13.67
CA LEU A 83 1.79 -4.53 -15.04
C LEU A 83 1.94 -5.70 -16.01
N ALA A 84 2.22 -6.91 -15.49
CA ALA A 84 2.34 -8.13 -16.27
C ALA A 84 0.97 -8.74 -16.66
N SER A 85 -0.13 -8.26 -16.08
CA SER A 85 -1.49 -8.73 -16.39
C SER A 85 -1.88 -8.49 -17.84
N GLU A 86 -2.84 -9.24 -18.39
CA GLU A 86 -3.22 -9.12 -19.81
C GLU A 86 -4.14 -7.93 -20.07
N THR A 87 -5.09 -7.66 -19.17
CA THR A 87 -6.12 -6.61 -19.39
C THR A 87 -5.65 -5.23 -18.96
N LYS A 88 -6.18 -4.18 -19.61
CA LYS A 88 -5.82 -2.79 -19.27
C LYS A 88 -6.38 -2.41 -17.90
N SER A 89 -7.57 -2.88 -17.57
CA SER A 89 -8.18 -2.72 -16.25
C SER A 89 -7.26 -3.24 -15.14
N GLN A 90 -6.74 -4.47 -15.26
CA GLN A 90 -5.83 -5.06 -14.28
C GLN A 90 -4.49 -4.33 -14.21
N LYS A 91 -3.90 -3.96 -15.35
CA LYS A 91 -2.66 -3.17 -15.35
C LYS A 91 -2.82 -1.85 -14.61
N THR A 92 -3.99 -1.23 -14.69
CA THR A 92 -4.25 0.05 -14.03
C THR A 92 -4.32 -0.09 -12.49
N LEU A 93 -4.62 -1.28 -11.97
CA LEU A 93 -4.58 -1.55 -10.53
C LEU A 93 -3.17 -1.36 -9.96
N SER A 94 -2.11 -1.46 -10.77
CA SER A 94 -0.75 -1.14 -10.35
C SER A 94 -0.63 0.28 -9.78
N LEU A 95 -1.24 1.27 -10.44
CA LEU A 95 -1.23 2.66 -9.99
C LEU A 95 -2.03 2.83 -8.68
N VAL A 96 -3.14 2.11 -8.55
CA VAL A 96 -3.94 2.12 -7.32
C VAL A 96 -3.13 1.56 -6.14
N ILE A 97 -2.48 0.41 -6.33
CA ILE A 97 -1.65 -0.24 -5.31
C ILE A 97 -0.45 0.63 -4.95
N ILE A 98 0.27 1.18 -5.94
CA ILE A 98 1.42 2.06 -5.71
C ILE A 98 1.00 3.34 -5.00
N GLY A 99 -0.14 3.94 -5.39
CA GLY A 99 -0.69 5.12 -4.72
C GLY A 99 -0.99 4.86 -3.24
N PHE A 100 -1.60 3.71 -2.93
CA PHE A 100 -1.80 3.29 -1.54
C PHE A 100 -0.48 3.03 -0.82
N GLY A 101 0.48 2.35 -1.43
CA GLY A 101 1.80 2.09 -0.83
C GLY A 101 2.54 3.38 -0.46
N ILE A 102 2.55 4.37 -1.35
CA ILE A 102 3.15 5.70 -1.08
C ILE A 102 2.40 6.42 0.05
N PHE A 103 1.07 6.37 0.04
CA PHE A 103 0.24 7.00 1.07
C PHE A 103 0.47 6.38 2.46
N LEU A 104 0.51 5.04 2.55
CA LEU A 104 0.77 4.31 3.79
C LEU A 104 2.18 4.60 4.32
N ALA A 105 3.18 4.70 3.44
CA ALA A 105 4.56 5.04 3.80
C ALA A 105 4.77 6.51 4.25
N SER A 106 3.72 7.33 4.31
CA SER A 106 3.84 8.75 4.66
C SER A 106 4.31 8.97 6.10
N LEU A 107 4.00 8.07 7.04
CA LEU A 107 4.54 8.14 8.39
C LEU A 107 5.96 7.54 8.46
N ASP A 108 6.19 6.43 7.77
CA ASP A 108 7.49 5.75 7.75
C ASP A 108 8.62 6.63 7.21
N VAL A 109 8.33 7.48 6.21
CA VAL A 109 9.33 8.38 5.63
C VAL A 109 9.83 9.41 6.65
N VAL A 110 9.02 9.77 7.65
CA VAL A 110 9.44 10.66 8.74
C VAL A 110 10.45 9.95 9.64
N GLU A 111 10.19 8.71 10.02
CA GLU A 111 11.13 7.92 10.83
C GLU A 111 12.44 7.64 10.07
N LEU A 112 12.34 7.36 8.77
CA LEU A 112 13.49 7.14 7.91
C LEU A 112 14.38 8.40 7.77
N THR A 113 13.78 9.53 7.44
CA THR A 113 14.49 10.76 7.05
C THR A 113 14.67 11.77 8.19
N SER A 114 13.89 11.65 9.24
CA SER A 114 13.74 12.63 10.33
C SER A 114 13.22 14.00 9.87
N LEU A 115 12.50 14.06 8.73
CA LEU A 115 11.96 15.28 8.13
C LEU A 115 10.44 15.27 8.06
N ASN A 116 9.77 16.03 8.93
CA ASN A 116 8.29 16.07 9.00
C ASN A 116 7.61 16.51 7.70
N PHE A 117 8.26 17.36 6.88
CA PHE A 117 7.64 17.81 5.64
C PHE A 117 7.49 16.68 4.59
N MET A 118 8.30 15.62 4.69
CA MET A 118 8.25 14.47 3.79
C MET A 118 6.93 13.71 3.89
N GLN A 119 6.30 13.69 5.08
CA GLN A 119 4.98 13.13 5.27
C GLN A 119 3.96 13.73 4.32
N TYR A 120 3.92 15.06 4.22
CA TYR A 120 2.96 15.75 3.34
C TYR A 120 3.24 15.45 1.87
N ILE A 121 4.51 15.42 1.47
CA ILE A 121 4.88 15.07 0.08
C ILE A 121 4.39 13.66 -0.26
N PHE A 122 4.64 12.68 0.60
CA PHE A 122 4.21 11.29 0.40
C PHE A 122 2.68 11.18 0.42
N MET A 123 2.02 11.82 1.38
CA MET A 123 0.56 11.83 1.48
C MET A 123 -0.09 12.40 0.22
N PHE A 124 0.33 13.58 -0.24
CA PHE A 124 -0.28 14.23 -1.42
C PHE A 124 0.10 13.52 -2.73
N SER A 125 1.34 13.06 -2.89
CA SER A 125 1.74 12.31 -4.09
C SER A 125 1.05 10.95 -4.16
N GLY A 126 0.95 10.22 -3.04
CA GLY A 126 0.21 8.96 -2.94
C GLY A 126 -1.26 9.13 -3.31
N LEU A 127 -1.92 10.16 -2.76
CA LEU A 127 -3.30 10.49 -3.12
C LEU A 127 -3.46 10.86 -4.60
N ALA A 128 -2.55 11.65 -5.16
CA ALA A 128 -2.61 12.04 -6.57
C ALA A 128 -2.47 10.83 -7.51
N VAL A 129 -1.55 9.91 -7.20
CA VAL A 129 -1.37 8.66 -7.94
C VAL A 129 -2.58 7.75 -7.78
N LEU A 130 -3.10 7.60 -6.55
CA LEU A 130 -4.29 6.80 -6.26
C LEU A 130 -5.51 7.29 -7.03
N ILE A 131 -5.83 8.58 -6.98
CA ILE A 131 -6.97 9.18 -7.70
C ILE A 131 -6.81 8.97 -9.20
N SER A 132 -5.62 9.21 -9.73
CA SER A 132 -5.31 9.00 -11.15
C SER A 132 -5.52 7.54 -11.57
N GLY A 133 -5.04 6.60 -10.74
CA GLY A 133 -5.26 5.16 -10.92
C GLY A 133 -6.74 4.78 -10.91
N GLN A 134 -7.53 5.31 -9.97
CA GLN A 134 -8.98 5.04 -9.89
C GLN A 134 -9.74 5.55 -11.12
N ILE A 135 -9.43 6.76 -11.58
CA ILE A 135 -10.06 7.34 -12.78
C ILE A 135 -9.77 6.45 -13.99
N LEU A 136 -8.51 6.08 -14.20
CA LEU A 136 -8.11 5.21 -15.31
C LEU A 136 -8.75 3.83 -15.19
N TYR A 137 -8.83 3.27 -13.98
CA TYR A 137 -9.42 1.96 -13.74
C TYR A 137 -10.91 1.96 -14.08
N GLY A 138 -11.64 3.00 -13.66
CA GLY A 138 -13.04 3.17 -14.03
C GLY A 138 -13.25 3.29 -15.54
N ILE A 139 -12.42 4.09 -16.22
CA ILE A 139 -12.49 4.24 -17.69
C ILE A 139 -12.27 2.90 -18.40
N HIS A 140 -11.26 2.12 -17.98
CA HIS A 140 -10.96 0.83 -18.61
C HIS A 140 -12.04 -0.22 -18.31
N THR A 141 -12.59 -0.25 -17.10
CA THR A 141 -13.64 -1.21 -16.69
C THR A 141 -15.00 -0.94 -17.35
N ILE A 142 -15.27 0.30 -17.75
CA ILE A 142 -16.49 0.64 -18.50
C ILE A 142 -16.35 0.27 -19.99
N LYS A 143 -15.14 0.43 -20.56
CA LYS A 143 -14.87 0.18 -21.98
C LYS A 143 -14.67 -1.29 -22.32
N GLU A 144 -14.25 -2.10 -21.36
CA GLU A 144 -14.21 -3.57 -21.41
C GLU A 144 -15.61 -4.16 -21.08
#